data_AF-A0AA44QA52-F1
#
_entry.id   AF-A0AA44QA52-F1
#
_cell.length_a   1.000
_cell.length_b   1.000
_cell.length_c   1.000
_cell.angle_alpha   90.00
_cell.angle_beta   90.00
_cell.angle_gamma   90.00
#
_symmetry.space_group_name_H-M   'P 1'
#
loop_
_entity.id
_entity.type
_entity.pdbx_description
1 polymer ?
#
loop_
_entity_poly.entity_id
_entity_poly.type
_entity_poly.pdbx_seq_one_letter_code
_entity_poly.pdbx_strand_id
1 'polypeptide(L)'
;MKEQEVAGYESKVEGYDITNTMVGQTKVEGMKTWKDDNAKDRPEMIKVDLLQNGKVIATKEVSVASEWKYAFTDLAAYDAEGKAYKYEVKEQAVDGYKTEVNGYDITNTKVGQTKVEGTKTWKDGNAEGRPEMIKVDLLQNGQVIATKEVSAASEWKYTFTDLAAYDAEGKA
;
A
#
# COMPACT_ATOMS: atom_id res chain seq x y z
N MET A 1 -5.17 4.04 55.06
CA MET A 1 -4.38 5.06 54.34
C MET A 1 -5.10 5.36 53.03
N LYS A 2 -5.04 6.59 52.52
CA LYS A 2 -5.53 6.90 51.17
C LYS A 2 -4.57 7.89 50.52
N GLU A 3 -4.27 7.67 49.26
CA GLU A 3 -3.56 8.65 48.44
C GLU A 3 -4.52 9.78 48.02
N GLN A 4 -3.98 10.96 47.71
CA GLN A 4 -4.72 11.96 46.96
C GLN A 4 -4.76 11.56 45.48
N GLU A 5 -5.78 11.99 44.76
CA GLU A 5 -5.92 11.70 43.33
C GLU A 5 -4.73 12.25 42.53
N VAL A 6 -4.18 11.40 41.65
CA VAL A 6 -3.12 11.76 40.71
C VAL A 6 -3.67 11.57 39.30
N ALA A 7 -3.78 12.66 38.54
CA ALA A 7 -4.34 12.62 37.20
C ALA A 7 -3.55 11.66 36.28
N GLY A 8 -4.26 10.78 35.58
CA GLY A 8 -3.67 9.77 34.69
C GLY A 8 -3.21 8.48 35.38
N TYR A 9 -3.45 8.34 36.68
CA TYR A 9 -3.12 7.13 37.43
C TYR A 9 -4.35 6.55 38.13
N GLU A 10 -4.40 5.22 38.18
CA GLU A 10 -5.27 4.47 39.07
C GLU A 10 -4.44 3.94 40.25
N SER A 11 -4.88 4.25 41.48
CA SER A 11 -4.17 3.85 42.70
C SER A 11 -4.81 2.64 43.36
N LYS A 12 -3.97 1.72 43.84
CA LYS A 12 -4.35 0.50 44.57
C LYS A 12 -3.63 0.46 45.91
N VAL A 13 -4.37 0.24 46.99
CA VAL A 13 -3.84 0.14 48.36
C VAL A 13 -3.89 -1.31 48.84
N GLU A 14 -2.75 -1.88 49.20
CA GLU A 14 -2.63 -3.22 49.78
C GLU A 14 -1.88 -3.13 51.12
N GLY A 15 -2.62 -3.19 52.24
CA GLY A 15 -2.06 -2.97 53.57
C GLY A 15 -1.61 -1.52 53.77
N TYR A 16 -0.29 -1.30 53.85
CA TYR A 16 0.34 0.02 53.94
C TYR A 16 1.01 0.46 52.62
N ASP A 17 1.04 -0.41 51.61
CA ASP A 17 1.64 -0.13 50.32
C ASP A 17 0.60 0.50 49.39
N ILE A 18 1.04 1.49 48.60
CA ILE A 18 0.25 2.15 47.56
C ILE A 18 0.98 1.93 46.24
N THR A 19 0.26 1.44 45.23
CA THR A 19 0.76 1.29 43.86
C THR A 19 -0.06 2.15 42.92
N ASN A 20 0.61 2.95 42.09
CA ASN A 20 -0.03 3.75 41.05
C ASN A 20 0.27 3.18 39.67
N THR A 21 -0.77 2.97 38.88
CA THR A 21 -0.67 2.43 37.51
C THR A 21 -1.15 3.48 36.51
N MET A 22 -0.37 3.71 35.46
CA MET A 22 -0.76 4.62 34.37
C MET A 22 -2.01 4.09 33.68
N VAL A 23 -3.01 4.96 33.51
CA VAL A 23 -4.24 4.67 32.77
C VAL A 23 -4.51 5.77 31.74
N GLY A 24 -5.22 5.41 30.67
CA GLY A 24 -5.58 6.36 29.63
C GLY A 24 -6.25 5.67 28.45
N GLN A 25 -6.89 6.48 27.62
CA GLN A 25 -7.48 6.03 26.36
C GLN A 25 -6.80 6.71 25.17
N THR A 26 -6.83 6.03 24.04
CA THR A 26 -6.38 6.54 22.75
C THR A 26 -7.35 6.10 21.66
N LYS A 27 -7.10 6.59 20.44
CA LYS A 27 -7.81 6.17 19.24
C LYS A 27 -6.83 6.01 18.08
N VAL A 28 -7.19 5.15 17.14
CA VAL A 28 -6.48 4.95 15.88
C VAL A 28 -7.42 5.33 14.75
N GLU A 29 -7.00 6.30 13.93
CA GLU A 29 -7.76 6.80 12.80
C GLU A 29 -6.86 6.86 11.58
N GLY A 30 -7.43 6.51 10.43
CA GLY A 30 -6.69 6.51 9.17
C GLY A 30 -7.61 6.63 7.97
N MET A 31 -7.00 6.95 6.84
CA MET A 31 -7.65 7.04 5.54
C MET A 31 -7.08 6.02 4.56
N LYS A 32 -7.94 5.52 3.68
CA LYS A 32 -7.58 4.67 2.56
C LYS A 32 -7.46 5.50 1.28
N THR A 33 -6.33 5.36 0.60
CA THR A 33 -6.04 5.94 -0.72
C THR A 33 -5.85 4.84 -1.75
N TRP A 34 -6.34 5.11 -2.97
CA TRP A 34 -6.19 4.23 -4.12
C TRP A 34 -5.35 4.92 -5.19
N LYS A 35 -4.27 4.25 -5.61
CA LYS A 35 -3.39 4.60 -6.74
C LYS A 35 -3.66 3.59 -7.85
N ASP A 36 -4.68 3.86 -8.66
CA ASP A 36 -5.20 2.90 -9.64
C ASP A 36 -5.93 3.53 -10.82
N ASP A 37 -5.72 4.84 -11.04
CA ASP A 37 -6.37 5.61 -12.09
C ASP A 37 -7.92 5.46 -12.15
N ASN A 38 -8.56 5.34 -10.99
CA ASN A 38 -10.00 5.07 -10.86
C ASN A 38 -10.42 3.76 -11.55
N ALA A 39 -9.64 2.70 -11.31
CA ALA A 39 -9.91 1.37 -11.80
C ALA A 39 -11.37 0.93 -11.60
N LYS A 40 -11.98 0.37 -12.66
CA LYS A 40 -13.37 -0.10 -12.64
C LYS A 40 -13.58 -1.39 -11.85
N ASP A 41 -12.51 -2.15 -11.64
CA ASP A 41 -12.49 -3.42 -10.94
C ASP A 41 -12.03 -3.28 -9.47
N ARG A 42 -12.00 -2.05 -8.95
CA ARG A 42 -11.72 -1.80 -7.53
C ARG A 42 -12.78 -2.49 -6.65
N PRO A 43 -12.38 -3.18 -5.57
CA PRO A 43 -13.35 -3.80 -4.65
C PRO A 43 -14.23 -2.75 -3.97
N GLU A 44 -15.46 -3.14 -3.64
CA GLU A 44 -16.43 -2.26 -2.95
C GLU A 44 -16.03 -1.93 -1.52
N MET A 45 -15.25 -2.82 -0.89
CA MET A 45 -14.79 -2.70 0.50
C MET A 45 -13.44 -3.39 0.71
N ILE A 46 -12.75 -2.97 1.77
CA ILE A 46 -11.54 -3.61 2.31
C ILE A 46 -11.76 -3.97 3.78
N LYS A 47 -10.88 -4.80 4.32
CA LYS A 47 -10.82 -5.11 5.76
C LYS A 47 -9.51 -4.59 6.34
N VAL A 48 -9.64 -3.74 7.36
CA VAL A 48 -8.50 -3.19 8.10
C VAL A 48 -8.49 -3.81 9.49
N ASP A 49 -7.40 -4.49 9.82
CA ASP A 49 -7.14 -5.06 11.13
C ASP A 49 -6.41 -4.04 12.01
N LEU A 50 -6.87 -3.89 13.25
CA LEU A 50 -6.15 -3.20 14.31
C LEU A 50 -5.32 -4.22 15.09
N LEU A 51 -4.03 -3.95 15.20
CA LEU A 51 -3.09 -4.74 15.97
C LEU A 51 -2.70 -4.00 17.26
N GLN A 52 -2.72 -4.71 18.37
CA GLN A 52 -2.17 -4.29 19.66
C GLN A 52 -0.99 -5.19 19.99
N ASN A 53 0.21 -4.62 20.12
CA ASN A 53 1.46 -5.35 20.35
C ASN A 53 1.65 -6.55 19.37
N GLY A 54 1.30 -6.34 18.10
CA GLY A 54 1.42 -7.35 17.04
C GLY A 54 0.29 -8.39 16.97
N LYS A 55 -0.73 -8.32 17.84
CA LYS A 55 -1.90 -9.21 17.81
C LYS A 55 -3.12 -8.47 17.28
N VAL A 56 -3.84 -9.06 16.33
CA VAL A 56 -5.12 -8.53 15.86
C VAL A 56 -6.14 -8.55 17.00
N ILE A 57 -6.75 -7.40 17.28
CA ILE A 57 -7.77 -7.24 18.34
C ILE A 57 -9.13 -6.77 17.79
N ALA A 58 -9.16 -6.20 16.59
CA ALA A 58 -10.38 -5.78 15.92
C ALA A 58 -10.16 -5.73 14.39
N THR A 59 -11.26 -5.83 13.64
CA THR A 59 -11.28 -5.65 12.19
C THR A 59 -12.43 -4.70 11.84
N LYS A 60 -12.20 -3.80 10.88
CA LYS A 60 -13.21 -2.88 10.37
C LYS A 60 -13.31 -2.99 8.85
N GLU A 61 -14.56 -3.01 8.37
CA GLU A 61 -14.85 -2.91 6.94
C GLU A 61 -14.87 -1.43 6.55
N VAL A 62 -14.18 -1.10 5.46
CA VAL A 62 -14.01 0.28 4.97
C VAL A 62 -14.40 0.31 3.50
N SER A 63 -15.21 1.28 3.11
CA SER A 63 -15.80 1.34 1.77
C SER A 63 -16.01 2.79 1.33
N VAL A 64 -16.58 2.97 0.13
CA VAL A 64 -17.02 4.29 -0.35
C VAL A 64 -18.02 4.94 0.62
N ALA A 65 -18.90 4.15 1.26
CA ALA A 65 -19.89 4.64 2.20
C ALA A 65 -19.28 5.26 3.47
N SER A 66 -18.10 4.78 3.88
CA SER A 66 -17.33 5.39 4.98
C SER A 66 -16.36 6.47 4.49
N GLU A 67 -16.50 6.93 3.24
CA GLU A 67 -15.56 7.82 2.55
C GLU A 67 -14.11 7.33 2.61
N TRP A 68 -13.91 6.01 2.62
CA TRP A 68 -12.59 5.38 2.78
C TRP A 68 -11.87 5.78 4.08
N LYS A 69 -12.59 6.24 5.10
CA LYS A 69 -12.05 6.56 6.43
C LYS A 69 -12.44 5.50 7.43
N TYR A 70 -11.61 5.32 8.45
CA TYR A 70 -11.89 4.40 9.55
C TYR A 70 -11.30 4.90 10.86
N ALA A 71 -11.87 4.40 11.96
CA ALA A 71 -11.52 4.76 13.32
C ALA A 71 -11.78 3.59 14.26
N PHE A 72 -10.85 3.36 15.18
CA PHE A 72 -10.97 2.51 16.36
C PHE A 72 -10.84 3.41 17.60
N THR A 73 -11.93 3.52 18.37
CA THR A 73 -12.01 4.39 19.55
C THR A 73 -11.91 3.58 20.84
N ASP A 74 -11.82 4.28 21.97
CA ASP A 74 -11.89 3.70 23.31
C ASP A 74 -10.81 2.63 23.58
N LEU A 75 -9.64 2.79 22.95
CA LEU A 75 -8.51 1.88 23.10
C LEU A 75 -7.74 2.23 24.38
N ALA A 76 -7.42 1.24 25.20
CA ALA A 76 -6.53 1.46 26.35
C ALA A 76 -5.15 1.92 25.88
N ALA A 77 -4.58 2.95 26.50
CA ALA A 77 -3.25 3.43 26.15
C ALA A 77 -2.14 2.62 26.84
N TYR A 78 -2.44 2.01 28.00
CA TYR A 78 -1.48 1.28 28.83
C TYR A 78 -2.07 -0.07 29.27
N ASP A 79 -1.20 -1.06 29.49
CA ASP A 79 -1.55 -2.34 30.08
C ASP A 79 -1.69 -2.26 31.61
N ALA A 80 -2.00 -3.39 32.24
CA ALA A 80 -2.19 -3.49 33.69
C ALA A 80 -0.92 -3.20 34.51
N GLU A 81 0.25 -3.15 33.87
CA GLU A 81 1.54 -2.83 34.48
C GLU A 81 1.94 -1.36 34.21
N GLY A 82 1.09 -0.60 33.52
CA GLY A 82 1.33 0.79 33.15
C GLY A 82 2.24 0.97 31.94
N LYS A 83 2.50 -0.08 31.15
CA LYS A 83 3.31 -0.01 29.93
C LYS A 83 2.44 0.34 28.73
N ALA A 84 2.91 1.27 27.90
CA ALA A 84 2.16 1.72 26.74
C ALA A 84 1.94 0.60 25.70
N TYR A 85 0.71 0.49 25.21
CA TYR A 85 0.39 -0.36 24.07
C TYR A 85 0.92 0.23 22.77
N LYS A 86 1.51 -0.61 21.92
CA LYS A 86 1.80 -0.27 20.53
C LYS A 86 0.59 -0.65 19.67
N TYR A 87 0.04 0.32 18.95
CA TYR A 87 -1.01 0.10 17.97
C TYR A 87 -0.49 0.24 16.54
N GLU A 88 -0.94 -0.66 15.66
CA GLU A 88 -0.62 -0.70 14.24
C GLU A 88 -1.87 -1.10 13.46
N VAL A 89 -1.90 -0.77 12.17
CA VAL A 89 -2.98 -1.21 11.27
C VAL A 89 -2.40 -2.08 10.18
N LYS A 90 -3.20 -3.03 9.70
CA LYS A 90 -2.87 -3.88 8.56
C LYS A 90 -4.10 -4.06 7.69
N GLU A 91 -3.94 -3.89 6.38
CA GLU A 91 -4.97 -4.30 5.44
C GLU A 91 -4.88 -5.81 5.18
N GLN A 92 -6.04 -6.46 5.08
CA GLN A 92 -6.09 -7.79 4.48
C GLN A 92 -5.79 -7.70 2.98
N ALA A 93 -5.19 -8.74 2.41
CA ALA A 93 -4.76 -8.71 1.02
C ALA A 93 -5.91 -8.38 0.06
N VAL A 94 -5.63 -7.52 -0.92
CA VAL A 94 -6.55 -7.15 -1.98
C VAL A 94 -5.94 -7.59 -3.32
N ASP A 95 -6.64 -8.46 -4.03
CA ASP A 95 -6.15 -9.03 -5.29
C ASP A 95 -5.85 -7.94 -6.34
N GLY A 96 -4.67 -8.03 -6.96
CA GLY A 96 -4.22 -7.05 -7.96
C GLY A 96 -3.72 -5.73 -7.39
N TYR A 97 -3.53 -5.63 -6.07
CA TYR A 97 -3.01 -4.44 -5.42
C TYR A 97 -1.83 -4.74 -4.49
N LYS A 98 -0.89 -3.81 -4.43
CA LYS A 98 0.15 -3.75 -3.41
C LYS A 98 -0.26 -2.72 -2.35
N THR A 99 -0.25 -3.13 -1.09
CA THR A 99 -0.58 -2.28 0.06
C THR A 99 0.68 -1.65 0.68
N GLU A 100 0.59 -0.38 1.05
CA GLU A 100 1.57 0.34 1.87
C GLU A 100 0.86 1.05 3.04
N VAL A 101 1.47 1.02 4.22
CA VAL A 101 0.92 1.64 5.44
C VAL A 101 1.89 2.71 5.94
N ASN A 102 1.41 3.95 6.06
CA ASN A 102 2.16 5.10 6.56
C ASN A 102 1.49 5.65 7.81
N GLY A 103 2.03 5.32 8.99
CA GLY A 103 1.33 5.55 10.25
C GLY A 103 0.07 4.67 10.31
N TYR A 104 -1.10 5.28 10.13
CA TYR A 104 -2.38 4.58 10.01
C TYR A 104 -3.06 4.80 8.67
N ASP A 105 -2.47 5.58 7.76
CA ASP A 105 -3.01 5.71 6.41
C ASP A 105 -2.57 4.52 5.56
N ILE A 106 -3.48 4.05 4.71
CA ILE A 106 -3.26 2.89 3.86
C ILE A 106 -3.34 3.34 2.40
N THR A 107 -2.35 3.00 1.59
CA THR A 107 -2.37 3.20 0.14
C THR A 107 -2.39 1.84 -0.57
N ASN A 108 -3.33 1.63 -1.49
CA ASN A 108 -3.25 0.51 -2.45
C ASN A 108 -2.86 1.02 -3.82
N THR A 109 -1.81 0.40 -4.38
CA THR A 109 -1.33 0.68 -5.74
C THR A 109 -1.67 -0.51 -6.63
N LYS A 110 -2.31 -0.26 -7.77
CA LYS A 110 -2.63 -1.32 -8.75
C LYS A 110 -1.35 -1.92 -9.29
N VAL A 111 -1.30 -3.24 -9.37
CA VAL A 111 -0.14 -3.98 -9.90
C VAL A 111 -0.58 -5.04 -10.90
N GLY A 112 0.33 -5.38 -11.80
CA GLY A 112 0.13 -6.39 -12.83
C GLY A 112 1.37 -6.53 -13.69
N GLN A 113 1.43 -7.59 -14.49
CA GLN A 113 2.49 -7.79 -15.47
C GLN A 113 1.91 -7.79 -16.88
N THR A 114 2.70 -7.32 -17.84
CA THR A 114 2.35 -7.34 -19.26
C THR A 114 3.57 -7.65 -20.12
N LYS A 115 3.31 -7.87 -21.42
CA LYS A 115 4.34 -7.96 -22.45
C LYS A 115 3.97 -7.07 -23.62
N VAL A 116 4.97 -6.50 -24.28
CA VAL A 116 4.78 -5.72 -25.51
C VAL A 116 5.62 -6.34 -26.60
N GLU A 117 4.98 -6.68 -27.72
CA GLU A 117 5.65 -7.25 -28.88
C GLU A 117 5.22 -6.55 -30.17
N GLY A 118 6.13 -6.51 -31.14
CA GLY A 118 5.90 -5.86 -32.41
C GLY A 118 6.95 -6.19 -33.45
N THR A 119 6.72 -5.69 -34.65
CA THR A 119 7.59 -5.90 -35.81
C THR A 119 7.84 -4.58 -36.52
N LYS A 120 9.08 -4.33 -36.91
CA LYS A 120 9.43 -3.22 -37.80
C LYS A 120 9.28 -3.66 -39.25
N THR A 121 8.43 -2.95 -40.00
CA THR A 121 8.30 -3.12 -41.45
C THR A 121 8.99 -1.98 -42.18
N TRP A 122 9.77 -2.31 -43.21
CA TRP A 122 10.38 -1.36 -44.12
C TRP A 122 9.56 -1.26 -45.42
N LYS A 123 9.28 -0.03 -45.88
CA LYS A 123 8.62 0.27 -47.16
C LYS A 123 9.54 1.18 -47.98
N ASP A 124 10.66 0.63 -48.43
CA ASP A 124 11.79 1.37 -48.99
C ASP A 124 12.16 0.97 -50.43
N GLY A 125 11.34 0.14 -51.09
CA GLY A 125 11.50 -0.20 -52.51
C GLY A 125 12.69 -1.13 -52.80
N ASN A 126 13.93 -0.60 -52.75
CA ASN A 126 15.16 -1.33 -53.06
C ASN A 126 16.10 -1.56 -51.85
N ALA A 127 15.70 -1.16 -50.64
CA ALA A 127 16.47 -1.27 -49.39
C ALA A 127 17.84 -0.55 -49.38
N GLU A 128 18.12 0.32 -50.35
CA GLU A 128 19.35 1.10 -50.41
C GLU A 128 19.39 2.12 -49.25
N GLY A 129 20.48 2.11 -48.47
CA GLY A 129 20.62 2.97 -47.29
C GLY A 129 19.89 2.49 -46.02
N ARG A 130 19.30 1.28 -46.03
CA ARG A 130 18.68 0.71 -44.82
C ARG A 130 19.75 0.47 -43.73
N PRO A 131 19.53 0.94 -42.49
CA PRO A 131 20.49 0.70 -41.40
C PRO A 131 20.49 -0.78 -40.99
N GLU A 132 21.63 -1.25 -40.47
CA GLU A 132 21.76 -2.63 -39.97
C GLU A 132 20.94 -2.87 -38.70
N MET A 133 20.69 -1.81 -37.92
CA MET A 133 19.97 -1.85 -36.66
C MET A 133 19.19 -0.56 -36.40
N ILE A 134 18.15 -0.67 -35.58
CA ILE A 134 17.42 0.47 -35.01
C ILE A 134 17.31 0.29 -33.50
N LYS A 135 16.99 1.39 -32.80
CA LYS A 135 16.54 1.36 -31.41
C LYS A 135 15.04 1.56 -31.37
N VAL A 136 14.36 0.73 -30.60
CA VAL A 136 12.94 0.85 -30.29
C VAL A 136 12.83 1.16 -28.80
N ASP A 137 12.31 2.34 -28.48
CA ASP A 137 12.00 2.72 -27.11
C ASP A 137 10.57 2.29 -26.78
N LEU A 138 10.42 1.65 -25.63
CA LEU A 138 9.13 1.42 -24.99
C LEU A 138 8.88 2.58 -24.02
N LEU A 139 7.74 3.25 -24.18
CA LEU A 139 7.32 4.34 -23.32
C LEU A 139 6.13 3.92 -22.46
N GLN A 140 6.13 4.34 -21.19
CA GLN A 140 4.97 4.32 -20.30
C GLN A 140 4.73 5.75 -19.82
N ASN A 141 3.50 6.24 -19.96
CA ASN A 141 3.12 7.61 -19.59
C ASN A 141 4.05 8.70 -20.17
N GLY A 142 4.52 8.49 -21.41
CA GLY A 142 5.42 9.40 -22.11
C GLY A 142 6.89 9.32 -21.71
N GLN A 143 7.26 8.47 -20.75
CA GLN A 143 8.64 8.25 -20.32
C GLN A 143 9.19 6.94 -20.90
N VAL A 144 10.43 6.98 -21.41
CA VAL A 144 11.13 5.75 -21.86
C VAL A 144 11.42 4.87 -20.65
N ILE A 145 10.91 3.64 -20.67
CA ILE A 145 11.10 2.64 -19.61
C ILE A 145 12.00 1.47 -20.04
N ALA A 146 12.17 1.26 -21.35
CA ALA A 146 13.11 0.30 -21.89
C ALA A 146 13.49 0.68 -23.33
N THR A 147 14.69 0.28 -23.75
CA THR A 147 15.16 0.41 -25.14
C THR A 147 15.65 -0.94 -25.63
N LYS A 148 15.28 -1.31 -26.86
CA LYS A 148 15.75 -2.55 -27.50
C LYS A 148 16.37 -2.27 -28.85
N GLU A 149 17.51 -2.88 -29.11
CA GLU A 149 18.12 -2.89 -30.43
C GLU A 149 17.47 -3.99 -31.28
N VAL A 150 17.10 -3.62 -32.51
CA VAL A 150 16.35 -4.48 -33.44
C VAL A 150 17.08 -4.46 -34.78
N SER A 151 17.32 -5.64 -35.34
CA SER A 151 18.09 -5.79 -36.58
C SER A 151 17.48 -6.87 -37.48
N ALA A 152 18.09 -7.07 -38.65
CA ALA A 152 17.72 -8.18 -39.52
C ALA A 152 17.89 -9.56 -38.83
N ALA A 153 18.84 -9.70 -37.90
CA ALA A 153 19.08 -10.95 -37.17
C ALA A 153 17.92 -11.33 -36.23
N SER A 154 17.16 -10.35 -35.72
CA SER A 154 15.93 -10.59 -34.95
C SER A 154 14.68 -10.66 -35.84
N GLU A 155 14.86 -10.79 -37.16
CA GLU A 155 13.80 -10.68 -38.17
C GLU A 155 13.01 -9.37 -38.06
N TRP A 156 13.65 -8.29 -37.59
CA TRP A 156 13.00 -7.02 -37.28
C TRP A 156 11.87 -7.12 -36.25
N LYS A 157 11.83 -8.18 -35.44
CA LYS A 157 10.87 -8.38 -34.35
C LYS A 157 11.48 -7.93 -33.02
N TYR A 158 10.62 -7.47 -32.12
CA TYR A 158 11.00 -7.13 -30.75
C TYR A 158 9.91 -7.55 -29.77
N THR A 159 10.36 -7.88 -28.55
CA THR A 159 9.51 -8.24 -27.43
C THR A 159 10.13 -7.67 -26.16
N PHE A 160 9.32 -7.03 -25.34
CA PHE A 160 9.61 -6.62 -23.98
C PHE A 160 8.77 -7.49 -23.04
N THR A 161 9.42 -8.20 -22.11
CA THR A 161 8.79 -9.09 -21.13
C THR A 161 8.94 -8.52 -19.72
N ASP A 162 8.23 -9.12 -18.76
CA ASP A 162 8.36 -8.82 -17.33
C ASP A 162 8.10 -7.34 -16.99
N LEU A 163 7.26 -6.69 -17.79
CA LEU A 163 6.92 -5.28 -17.62
C LEU A 163 5.84 -5.14 -16.55
N ALA A 164 6.00 -4.18 -15.67
CA ALA A 164 4.89 -3.72 -14.84
C ALA A 164 3.80 -3.15 -15.75
N ALA A 165 2.57 -3.65 -15.61
CA ALA A 165 1.42 -3.16 -16.35
C ALA A 165 0.95 -1.79 -15.87
N TYR A 166 1.43 -1.35 -14.70
CA TYR A 166 1.09 -0.07 -14.09
C TYR A 166 2.35 0.58 -13.52
N ASP A 167 2.39 1.91 -13.52
CA ASP A 167 3.45 2.70 -12.89
C ASP A 167 3.30 2.77 -11.36
N ALA A 168 4.17 3.54 -10.70
CA ALA A 168 4.16 3.70 -9.24
C ALA A 168 2.90 4.41 -8.70
N GLU A 169 2.12 5.07 -9.56
CA GLU A 169 0.84 5.68 -9.26
C GLU A 169 -0.34 4.80 -9.69
N GLY A 170 -0.06 3.57 -10.14
CA GLY A 170 -1.06 2.59 -10.58
C GLY A 170 -1.70 2.95 -11.92
N LYS A 171 -1.07 3.79 -12.74
CA LYS A 171 -1.54 4.14 -14.08
C LYS A 171 -0.94 3.19 -15.11
N ALA A 172 -1.73 2.78 -16.10
CA ALA A 172 -1.27 1.91 -17.17
C ALA A 172 -0.13 2.52 -17.99
#